data_AF-A0A3C0X2W4-F1
#
_entry.id   AF-A0A3C0X2W4-F1
#
_cell.length_a   1.000
_cell.length_b   1.000
_cell.length_c   1.000
_cell.angle_alpha   90.00
_cell.angle_beta   90.00
_cell.angle_gamma   90.00
#
_symmetry.space_group_name_H-M   'P 1'
#
loop_
_entity.id
_entity.type
_entity.pdbx_description
1 polymer ?
#
loop_
_entity_poly.entity_id
_entity_poly.type
_entity_poly.pdbx_seq_one_letter_code
_entity_poly.pdbx_strand_id
1 'polypeptide(L)'
;NTGGIAAGTLTDAQKVVFMNRALLSVKESLTLWQRYCGIVSFAKTMLDTVGEFKINSVTADDLRLAAGLNSEKLKHKLNDAAIIYEAYDMLVGEKYIDPADELTRLYTKLSDYKYFENKAVFIDSFKGFTGQQFKIIDRILAQTDEVTVSLTNDPRLNAEFNVFTNIRAAAEKIRRIAARHAVKEDEPLCLFESRYNSPEISALERLMASGEFERPQKCDGITVCAAATAADEAEFAVRTIRRLVREK
;
A
#
# COMPACT_ATOMS: atom_id res chain seq x y z
N ASN A 1 -7.32 29.06 1.11
CA ASN A 1 -8.54 28.34 1.50
C ASN A 1 -8.80 27.22 0.47
N THR A 2 -8.15 26.07 0.61
CA THR A 2 -8.15 24.98 -0.40
C THR A 2 -9.17 23.89 -0.05
N GLY A 3 -10.45 24.27 -0.01
CA GLY A 3 -11.56 23.36 0.25
C GLY A 3 -11.73 22.28 -0.84
N GLY A 4 -12.47 21.22 -0.53
CA GLY A 4 -12.77 20.12 -1.48
C GLY A 4 -13.58 18.96 -0.92
N ILE A 5 -14.15 19.14 0.29
CA ILE A 5 -14.97 18.15 1.01
C ILE A 5 -16.46 18.25 0.61
N ALA A 6 -16.85 19.28 -0.15
CA ALA A 6 -18.25 19.54 -0.46
C ALA A 6 -18.90 18.55 -1.46
N ALA A 7 -18.10 17.72 -2.15
CA ALA A 7 -18.63 16.68 -3.03
C ALA A 7 -18.87 15.38 -2.24
N GLY A 8 -19.95 14.67 -2.55
CA GLY A 8 -20.29 13.43 -1.87
C GLY A 8 -19.28 12.32 -2.17
N THR A 9 -18.78 11.64 -1.13
CA THR A 9 -17.93 10.46 -1.27
C THR A 9 -18.77 9.24 -1.64
N LEU A 10 -18.32 8.45 -2.60
CA LEU A 10 -19.01 7.21 -2.97
C LEU A 10 -18.97 6.17 -1.85
N THR A 11 -20.13 5.58 -1.58
CA THR A 11 -20.26 4.33 -0.83
C THR A 11 -20.00 3.11 -1.72
N ASP A 12 -19.63 1.98 -1.12
CA ASP A 12 -19.36 0.73 -1.87
C ASP A 12 -20.55 0.26 -2.71
N ALA A 13 -21.77 0.42 -2.22
CA ALA A 13 -22.98 0.10 -2.98
C ALA A 13 -23.12 1.00 -4.22
N GLN A 14 -22.87 2.31 -4.08
CA GLN A 14 -22.90 3.23 -5.21
C GLN A 14 -21.78 2.92 -6.21
N LYS A 15 -20.57 2.59 -5.75
CA LYS A 15 -19.47 2.16 -6.62
C LYS A 15 -19.88 1.00 -7.52
N VAL A 16 -20.53 -0.03 -6.97
CA VAL A 16 -21.04 -1.18 -7.74
C VAL A 16 -22.09 -0.77 -8.76
N VAL A 17 -23.00 0.15 -8.42
CA VAL A 17 -24.00 0.68 -9.36
C VAL A 17 -23.32 1.44 -10.51
N PHE A 18 -22.38 2.34 -10.21
CA PHE A 18 -21.65 3.11 -11.23
C PHE A 18 -20.79 2.20 -12.11
N MET A 19 -20.10 1.21 -11.56
CA MET A 19 -19.32 0.26 -12.34
C MET A 19 -20.21 -0.58 -13.26
N ASN A 20 -21.37 -1.07 -12.78
CA ASN A 20 -22.31 -1.77 -13.65
C ASN A 20 -22.80 -0.88 -14.79
N ARG A 21 -23.09 0.39 -14.52
CA ARG A 21 -23.48 1.35 -15.56
C ARG A 21 -22.35 1.60 -16.56
N ALA A 22 -21.10 1.74 -16.08
CA ALA A 22 -19.91 1.88 -16.92
C ALA A 22 -19.79 0.67 -17.86
N LEU A 23 -19.79 -0.54 -17.31
CA LEU A 23 -19.72 -1.80 -18.06
C LEU A 23 -20.80 -1.92 -19.14
N LEU A 24 -22.05 -1.59 -18.82
CA LEU A 24 -23.13 -1.61 -19.79
C LEU A 24 -22.95 -0.55 -20.89
N SER A 25 -22.42 0.63 -20.56
CA SER A 25 -22.22 1.71 -21.54
C SER A 25 -21.12 1.43 -22.56
N VAL A 26 -20.10 0.66 -22.19
CA VAL A 26 -18.96 0.33 -23.07
C VAL A 26 -19.01 -1.10 -23.62
N LYS A 27 -20.06 -1.86 -23.31
CA LYS A 27 -20.16 -3.29 -23.63
C LYS A 27 -19.78 -3.62 -25.08
N GLU A 28 -20.29 -2.85 -26.05
CA GLU A 28 -20.06 -3.09 -27.48
C GLU A 28 -18.62 -2.72 -27.92
N SER A 29 -17.90 -1.94 -27.11
CA SER A 29 -16.51 -1.54 -27.36
C SER A 29 -15.47 -2.50 -26.78
N LEU A 30 -15.88 -3.43 -25.91
CA LEU A 30 -14.96 -4.41 -25.30
C LEU A 30 -14.65 -5.54 -26.28
N THR A 31 -13.48 -6.15 -26.20
CA THR A 31 -13.08 -7.28 -27.06
C THR A 31 -13.29 -8.63 -26.38
N LEU A 32 -12.94 -8.76 -25.11
CA LEU A 32 -12.94 -10.02 -24.36
C LEU A 32 -14.07 -10.11 -23.34
N TRP A 33 -14.41 -8.99 -22.70
CA TRP A 33 -15.28 -9.02 -21.52
C TRP A 33 -16.73 -8.60 -21.75
N GLN A 34 -17.14 -8.45 -23.02
CA GLN A 34 -18.53 -8.12 -23.40
C GLN A 34 -19.57 -8.99 -22.69
N ARG A 35 -19.34 -10.31 -22.64
CA ARG A 35 -20.27 -11.30 -22.06
C ARG A 35 -20.41 -11.23 -20.54
N TYR A 36 -19.48 -10.55 -19.85
CA TYR A 36 -19.52 -10.40 -18.40
C TYR A 36 -20.18 -9.09 -17.97
N CYS A 37 -20.48 -8.19 -18.92
CA CYS A 37 -21.20 -6.95 -18.64
C CYS A 37 -22.61 -7.26 -18.11
N GLY A 38 -22.96 -6.65 -16.97
CA GLY A 38 -24.22 -6.90 -16.24
C GLY A 38 -24.12 -7.97 -15.14
N ILE A 39 -22.98 -8.68 -15.02
CA ILE A 39 -22.75 -9.60 -13.89
C ILE A 39 -22.18 -8.81 -12.70
N VAL A 40 -22.91 -8.82 -11.58
CA VAL A 40 -22.54 -8.05 -10.38
C VAL A 40 -21.18 -8.44 -9.82
N SER A 41 -20.82 -9.73 -9.81
CA SER A 41 -19.50 -10.16 -9.36
C SER A 41 -18.37 -9.64 -10.25
N PHE A 42 -18.59 -9.55 -11.56
CA PHE A 42 -17.62 -8.97 -12.47
C PHE A 42 -17.45 -7.47 -12.24
N ALA A 43 -18.53 -6.74 -11.97
CA ALA A 43 -18.45 -5.33 -11.57
C ALA A 43 -17.62 -5.13 -10.30
N LYS A 44 -17.77 -6.00 -9.29
CA LYS A 44 -16.93 -5.97 -8.08
C LYS A 44 -15.45 -6.22 -8.41
N THR A 45 -15.16 -7.25 -9.21
CA THR A 45 -13.77 -7.52 -9.64
C THR A 45 -13.16 -6.34 -10.40
N MET A 46 -13.93 -5.67 -11.26
CA MET A 46 -13.45 -4.48 -11.97
C MET A 46 -13.26 -3.28 -11.05
N LEU A 47 -14.09 -3.11 -10.01
CA LEU A 47 -13.85 -2.10 -8.97
C LEU A 47 -12.55 -2.35 -8.22
N ASP A 48 -12.29 -3.59 -7.80
CA ASP A 48 -11.04 -3.94 -7.11
C ASP A 48 -9.84 -3.68 -8.04
N THR A 49 -9.96 -4.09 -9.31
CA THR A 49 -8.90 -3.92 -10.31
C THR A 49 -8.61 -2.44 -10.60
N VAL A 50 -9.64 -1.63 -10.82
CA VAL A 50 -9.50 -0.19 -11.05
C VAL A 50 -8.99 0.50 -9.78
N GLY A 51 -9.46 0.09 -8.60
CA GLY A 51 -8.96 0.58 -7.32
C GLY A 51 -7.47 0.35 -7.15
N GLU A 52 -6.97 -0.84 -7.48
CA GLU A 52 -5.54 -1.15 -7.47
C GLU A 52 -4.75 -0.28 -8.45
N PHE A 53 -5.26 -0.04 -9.66
CA PHE A 53 -4.61 0.87 -10.62
C PHE A 53 -4.53 2.29 -10.07
N LYS A 54 -5.65 2.83 -9.54
CA LYS A 54 -5.70 4.15 -8.93
C LYS A 54 -4.70 4.29 -7.81
N ILE A 55 -4.74 3.39 -6.82
CA ILE A 55 -3.85 3.38 -5.64
C ILE A 55 -2.38 3.31 -6.07
N ASN A 56 -2.07 2.61 -7.15
CA ASN A 56 -0.72 2.52 -7.72
C ASN A 56 -0.39 3.61 -8.75
N SER A 57 -1.23 4.64 -8.89
CA SER A 57 -1.02 5.76 -9.83
C SER A 57 -0.90 5.33 -11.29
N VAL A 58 -1.55 4.23 -11.67
CA VAL A 58 -1.66 3.75 -13.05
C VAL A 58 -2.95 4.32 -13.65
N THR A 59 -2.82 5.02 -14.76
CA THR A 59 -3.93 5.60 -15.51
C THR A 59 -4.39 4.65 -16.62
N ALA A 60 -5.58 4.88 -17.19
CA ALA A 60 -6.03 4.13 -18.35
C ALA A 60 -5.10 4.28 -19.56
N ASP A 61 -4.50 5.46 -19.75
CA ASP A 61 -3.49 5.70 -20.80
C ASP A 61 -2.23 4.85 -20.59
N ASP A 62 -1.77 4.68 -19.34
CA ASP A 62 -0.65 3.79 -19.02
C ASP A 62 -0.97 2.33 -19.40
N LEU A 63 -2.22 1.89 -19.20
CA LEU A 63 -2.67 0.55 -19.60
C LEU A 63 -2.67 0.42 -21.13
N ARG A 64 -3.12 1.44 -21.87
CA ARG A 64 -3.10 1.45 -23.35
C ARG A 64 -1.68 1.41 -23.90
N LEU A 65 -0.76 2.18 -23.29
CA LEU A 65 0.65 2.15 -23.65
C LEU A 65 1.25 0.77 -23.41
N ALA A 66 0.99 0.17 -22.24
CA ALA A 66 1.45 -1.17 -21.92
C ALA A 66 0.85 -2.23 -22.86
N ALA A 67 -0.40 -2.08 -23.30
CA ALA A 67 -1.05 -2.98 -24.24
C ALA A 67 -0.27 -3.09 -25.57
N GLY A 68 0.34 -1.99 -26.04
CA GLY A 68 1.14 -1.96 -27.28
C GLY A 68 2.46 -2.75 -27.21
N LEU A 69 2.93 -3.12 -26.02
CA LEU A 69 4.24 -3.75 -25.80
C LEU A 69 4.16 -5.24 -25.44
N ASN A 70 2.95 -5.81 -25.41
CA ASN A 70 2.69 -7.12 -24.81
C ASN A 70 2.06 -8.11 -25.80
N SER A 71 2.00 -9.39 -25.39
CA SER A 71 1.32 -10.44 -26.15
C SER A 71 -0.13 -10.07 -26.48
N GLU A 72 -0.65 -10.56 -27.61
CA GLU A 72 -1.99 -10.20 -28.11
C GLU A 72 -3.10 -10.43 -27.06
N LYS A 73 -3.03 -11.55 -26.33
CA LYS A 73 -4.01 -11.85 -25.26
C LYS A 73 -3.95 -10.85 -24.10
N LEU A 74 -2.76 -10.41 -23.71
CA LEU A 74 -2.60 -9.42 -22.63
C LEU A 74 -3.00 -8.02 -23.12
N LYS A 75 -2.64 -7.67 -24.35
CA LYS A 75 -3.06 -6.44 -25.02
C LYS A 75 -4.58 -6.25 -24.99
N HIS A 76 -5.36 -7.26 -25.39
CA HIS A 76 -6.81 -7.16 -25.34
C HIS A 76 -7.37 -6.97 -23.92
N LYS A 77 -6.78 -7.64 -22.91
CA LYS A 77 -7.19 -7.44 -21.51
C LYS A 77 -6.90 -6.03 -21.01
N LEU A 78 -5.73 -5.49 -21.33
CA LEU A 78 -5.33 -4.15 -20.90
C LEU A 78 -6.17 -3.07 -21.60
N ASN A 79 -6.50 -3.26 -22.88
CA ASN A 79 -7.38 -2.36 -23.60
C ASN A 79 -8.81 -2.39 -23.05
N ASP A 80 -9.39 -3.57 -22.80
CA ASP A 80 -10.71 -3.67 -22.17
C ASP A 80 -10.69 -3.02 -20.76
N ALA A 81 -9.66 -3.26 -19.96
CA ALA A 81 -9.51 -2.66 -18.64
C ALA A 81 -9.42 -1.12 -18.71
N ALA A 82 -8.66 -0.58 -19.66
CA ALA A 82 -8.55 0.87 -19.87
C ALA A 82 -9.90 1.51 -20.24
N ILE A 83 -10.65 0.89 -21.16
CA ILE A 83 -11.99 1.36 -21.58
C ILE A 83 -12.96 1.37 -20.39
N ILE A 84 -12.98 0.29 -19.60
CA ILE A 84 -13.86 0.18 -18.42
C ILE A 84 -13.47 1.23 -17.36
N TYR A 85 -12.18 1.39 -17.11
CA TYR A 85 -11.65 2.36 -16.15
C TYR A 85 -12.06 3.79 -16.54
N GLU A 86 -11.81 4.22 -17.77
CA GLU A 86 -12.21 5.56 -18.25
C GLU A 86 -13.72 5.79 -18.13
N ALA A 87 -14.53 4.81 -18.51
CA ALA A 87 -15.98 4.94 -18.41
C ALA A 87 -16.46 5.05 -16.96
N TYR A 88 -15.86 4.30 -16.04
CA TYR A 88 -16.15 4.42 -14.62
C TYR A 88 -15.75 5.80 -14.08
N ASP A 89 -14.53 6.25 -14.36
CA ASP A 89 -14.04 7.55 -13.88
C ASP A 89 -14.85 8.72 -14.44
N MET A 90 -15.26 8.65 -15.71
CA MET A 90 -16.13 9.67 -16.30
C MET A 90 -17.48 9.74 -15.58
N LEU A 91 -18.12 8.59 -15.29
CA LEU A 91 -19.40 8.54 -14.59
C LEU A 91 -19.31 9.01 -13.13
N VAL A 92 -18.19 8.73 -12.45
CA VAL A 92 -17.98 9.13 -11.05
C VAL A 92 -17.59 10.60 -10.94
N GLY A 93 -16.64 11.04 -11.77
CA GLY A 93 -16.02 12.37 -11.72
C GLY A 93 -16.99 13.53 -12.00
N GLU A 94 -18.16 13.27 -12.57
CA GLU A 94 -19.21 14.28 -12.76
C GLU A 94 -19.75 14.85 -11.45
N LYS A 95 -19.85 14.05 -10.38
CA LYS A 95 -20.58 14.44 -9.15
C LYS A 95 -20.03 13.91 -7.83
N TYR A 96 -19.16 12.90 -7.86
CA TYR A 96 -18.74 12.20 -6.66
C TYR A 96 -17.21 12.13 -6.54
N ILE A 97 -16.75 11.90 -5.31
CA ILE A 97 -15.36 11.56 -5.03
C ILE A 97 -15.27 10.06 -4.81
N ASP A 98 -14.41 9.38 -5.57
CA ASP A 98 -13.97 8.03 -5.22
C ASP A 98 -12.89 8.13 -4.12
N PRO A 99 -13.03 7.43 -2.98
CA PRO A 99 -11.96 7.28 -1.99
C PRO A 99 -10.60 6.90 -2.59
N ALA A 100 -10.58 6.10 -3.67
CA ALA A 100 -9.33 5.70 -4.32
C ALA A 100 -8.58 6.86 -5.01
N ASP A 101 -9.23 8.02 -5.21
CA ASP A 101 -8.64 9.20 -5.83
C ASP A 101 -8.17 10.25 -4.82
N GLU A 102 -8.36 10.03 -3.51
CA GLU A 102 -8.07 11.04 -2.49
C GLU A 102 -6.62 11.52 -2.52
N LEU A 103 -5.65 10.61 -2.60
CA LEU A 103 -4.23 10.98 -2.66
C LEU A 103 -3.86 11.60 -4.02
N THR A 104 -4.51 11.21 -5.12
CA THR A 104 -4.33 11.88 -6.42
C THR A 104 -4.80 13.33 -6.34
N ARG A 105 -5.96 13.57 -5.71
CA ARG A 105 -6.49 14.94 -5.51
C ARG A 105 -5.58 15.76 -4.60
N LEU A 106 -5.05 15.15 -3.53
CA LEU A 106 -4.08 15.80 -2.65
C LEU A 106 -2.81 16.16 -3.43
N TYR A 107 -2.27 15.23 -4.23
CA TYR A 107 -1.11 15.46 -5.07
C TYR A 107 -1.30 16.66 -6.00
N THR A 108 -2.45 16.75 -6.68
CA THR A 108 -2.78 17.89 -7.54
C THR A 108 -2.82 19.20 -6.74
N LYS A 109 -3.53 19.23 -5.61
CA LYS A 109 -3.61 20.44 -4.76
C LYS A 109 -2.27 20.91 -4.22
N LEU A 110 -1.39 19.97 -3.85
CA LEU A 110 -0.04 20.30 -3.39
C LEU A 110 0.80 20.93 -4.51
N SER A 111 0.46 20.73 -5.78
CA SER A 111 1.14 21.41 -6.90
C SER A 111 0.93 22.92 -6.86
N ASP A 112 -0.27 23.36 -6.47
CA ASP A 112 -0.67 24.77 -6.44
C ASP A 112 -0.43 25.43 -5.07
N TYR A 113 -0.19 24.62 -4.04
CA TYR A 113 -0.05 25.09 -2.66
C TYR A 113 1.13 24.41 -1.97
N LYS A 114 2.14 25.20 -1.60
CA LYS A 114 3.36 24.76 -0.91
C LYS A 114 3.12 24.47 0.58
N TYR A 115 2.30 23.46 0.87
CA TYR A 115 1.91 23.14 2.26
C TYR A 115 3.11 22.82 3.15
N PHE A 116 4.16 22.20 2.62
CA PHE A 116 5.29 21.72 3.40
C PHE A 116 6.42 22.75 3.57
N GLU A 117 6.29 23.94 3.00
CA GLU A 117 7.29 25.01 3.14
C GLU A 117 7.47 25.37 4.63
N ASN A 118 8.73 25.43 5.08
CA ASN A 118 9.12 25.66 6.48
C ASN A 118 8.58 24.60 7.48
N LYS A 119 8.43 23.33 7.07
CA LYS A 119 7.99 22.23 7.95
C LYS A 119 8.90 21.03 7.87
N ALA A 120 9.38 20.52 8.99
CA ALA A 120 9.99 19.20 9.03
C ALA A 120 8.94 18.10 8.86
N VAL A 121 9.24 17.06 8.08
CA VAL A 121 8.34 15.92 7.84
C VAL A 121 8.98 14.62 8.30
N PHE A 122 8.24 13.86 9.10
CA PHE A 122 8.67 12.55 9.61
C PHE A 122 7.75 11.46 9.04
N ILE A 123 8.34 10.45 8.42
CA ILE A 123 7.63 9.30 7.84
C ILE A 123 8.12 8.04 8.57
N ASP A 124 7.24 7.36 9.30
CA ASP A 124 7.58 6.17 10.10
C ASP A 124 6.45 5.13 10.05
N SER A 125 6.78 3.88 10.42
CA SER A 125 5.83 2.76 10.58
C SER A 125 5.19 2.25 9.27
N PHE A 126 5.78 2.55 8.11
CA PHE A 126 5.36 2.00 6.82
C PHE A 126 6.13 0.71 6.48
N LYS A 127 5.42 -0.26 5.87
CA LYS A 127 6.01 -1.52 5.35
C LYS A 127 6.29 -1.47 3.84
N GLY A 128 5.99 -0.34 3.22
CA GLY A 128 5.99 -0.10 1.79
C GLY A 128 5.06 1.06 1.49
N PHE A 129 5.08 1.53 0.24
CA PHE A 129 4.22 2.62 -0.22
C PHE A 129 3.56 2.25 -1.54
N THR A 130 2.33 2.73 -1.72
CA THR A 130 1.62 2.64 -2.98
C THR A 130 2.14 3.69 -3.97
N GLY A 131 1.80 3.55 -5.25
CA GLY A 131 2.18 4.53 -6.27
C GLY A 131 1.73 5.95 -5.95
N GLN A 132 0.49 6.13 -5.46
CA GLN A 132 0.00 7.44 -5.02
C GLN A 132 0.76 7.99 -3.81
N GLN A 133 1.09 7.15 -2.83
CA GLN A 133 1.89 7.57 -1.68
C GLN A 133 3.29 8.03 -2.10
N PHE A 134 3.92 7.36 -3.07
CA PHE A 134 5.18 7.83 -3.64
C PHE A 134 5.05 9.19 -4.35
N LYS A 135 3.92 9.50 -5.00
CA LYS A 135 3.66 10.83 -5.56
C LYS A 135 3.53 11.90 -4.46
N ILE A 136 2.95 11.56 -3.31
CA ILE A 136 2.92 12.48 -2.16
C ILE A 136 4.31 12.70 -1.59
N ILE A 137 5.12 11.65 -1.45
CA ILE A 137 6.53 11.76 -1.03
C ILE A 137 7.33 12.65 -2.00
N ASP A 138 7.08 12.53 -3.31
CA ASP A 138 7.68 13.42 -4.31
C ASP A 138 7.30 14.89 -4.08
N ARG A 139 6.03 15.19 -3.77
CA ARG A 139 5.60 16.56 -3.41
C ARG A 139 6.19 17.06 -2.10
N ILE A 140 6.34 16.20 -1.10
CA ILE A 140 6.99 16.54 0.17
C ILE A 140 8.44 16.95 -0.09
N LEU A 141 9.23 16.08 -0.73
CA LEU A 141 10.64 16.32 -1.01
C LEU A 141 10.89 17.55 -1.90
N ALA A 142 9.91 17.94 -2.72
CA ALA A 142 9.99 19.14 -3.55
C ALA A 142 9.70 20.46 -2.80
N GLN A 143 9.15 20.40 -1.58
CA GLN A 143 8.61 21.57 -0.89
C GLN A 143 9.21 21.84 0.49
N THR A 144 9.72 20.83 1.17
CA THR A 144 10.37 20.99 2.48
C THR A 144 11.88 20.82 2.38
N ASP A 145 12.59 21.50 3.28
CA ASP A 145 14.03 21.39 3.47
C ASP A 145 14.43 20.20 4.36
N GLU A 146 13.48 19.59 5.10
CA GLU A 146 13.79 18.54 6.09
C GLU A 146 12.76 17.40 6.05
N VAL A 147 13.25 16.20 5.69
CA VAL A 147 12.47 14.95 5.70
C VAL A 147 13.28 13.84 6.38
N THR A 148 12.70 13.23 7.41
CA THR A 148 13.25 12.03 8.05
C THR A 148 12.34 10.84 7.74
N VAL A 149 12.92 9.76 7.21
CA VAL A 149 12.20 8.51 6.93
C VAL A 149 12.78 7.37 7.76
N SER A 150 11.96 6.76 8.61
CA SER A 150 12.30 5.57 9.40
C SER A 150 11.76 4.33 8.68
N LEU A 151 12.65 3.37 8.41
CA LEU A 151 12.36 2.15 7.67
C LEU A 151 12.89 0.93 8.43
N THR A 152 12.02 -0.06 8.67
CA THR A 152 12.42 -1.31 9.36
C THR A 152 13.24 -2.20 8.44
N ASN A 153 14.57 -2.06 8.45
CA ASN A 153 15.50 -2.85 7.64
C ASN A 153 16.73 -3.26 8.46
N ASP A 154 17.20 -4.49 8.29
CA ASP A 154 18.52 -4.90 8.77
C ASP A 154 19.51 -4.88 7.59
N PRO A 155 20.49 -3.95 7.57
CA PRO A 155 21.49 -3.87 6.50
C PRO A 155 22.48 -5.03 6.51
N ARG A 156 22.54 -5.86 7.57
CA ARG A 156 23.43 -7.03 7.65
C ARG A 156 22.92 -8.22 6.83
N LEU A 157 21.62 -8.25 6.51
CA LEU A 157 21.00 -9.34 5.75
C LEU A 157 21.23 -9.15 4.25
N ASN A 158 22.33 -9.65 3.72
CA ASN A 158 22.75 -9.34 2.34
C ASN A 158 22.11 -10.19 1.24
N ALA A 159 21.19 -11.10 1.58
CA ALA A 159 20.46 -11.88 0.58
C ALA A 159 19.64 -10.97 -0.34
N GLU A 160 19.58 -11.32 -1.64
CA GLU A 160 18.81 -10.60 -2.67
C GLU A 160 17.34 -10.48 -2.28
N PHE A 161 16.78 -11.55 -1.70
CA PHE A 161 15.43 -11.61 -1.18
C PHE A 161 15.46 -12.02 0.30
N ASN A 162 14.86 -11.20 1.15
CA ASN A 162 14.59 -11.50 2.56
C ASN A 162 13.31 -10.79 3.05
N VAL A 163 13.02 -10.88 4.35
CA VAL A 163 11.83 -10.28 4.97
C VAL A 163 11.70 -8.76 4.77
N PHE A 164 12.80 -8.07 4.48
CA PHE A 164 12.89 -6.61 4.27
C PHE A 164 12.97 -6.20 2.78
N THR A 165 12.78 -7.12 1.83
CA THR A 165 12.87 -6.81 0.38
C THR A 165 12.00 -5.62 -0.01
N ASN A 166 10.73 -5.61 0.44
CA ASN A 166 9.78 -4.55 0.09
C ASN A 166 10.20 -3.17 0.61
N ILE A 167 10.74 -3.11 1.84
CA ILE A 167 11.15 -1.83 2.42
C ILE A 167 12.44 -1.31 1.78
N ARG A 168 13.36 -2.21 1.37
CA ARG A 168 14.56 -1.84 0.62
C ARG A 168 14.21 -1.24 -0.73
N ALA A 169 13.27 -1.86 -1.45
CA ALA A 169 12.73 -1.33 -2.70
C ALA A 169 12.08 0.05 -2.49
N ALA A 170 11.37 0.24 -1.38
CA ALA A 170 10.81 1.54 -1.01
C ALA A 170 11.90 2.59 -0.73
N ALA A 171 12.94 2.25 0.04
CA ALA A 171 14.08 3.13 0.33
C ALA A 171 14.77 3.59 -0.97
N GLU A 172 15.06 2.66 -1.87
CA GLU A 172 15.64 2.95 -3.19
C GLU A 172 14.75 3.90 -4.01
N LYS A 173 13.43 3.67 -4.00
CA LYS A 173 12.50 4.54 -4.73
C LYS A 173 12.44 5.94 -4.13
N ILE A 174 12.49 6.09 -2.80
CA ILE A 174 12.58 7.38 -2.12
C ILE A 174 13.90 8.08 -2.50
N ARG A 175 15.04 7.39 -2.46
CA ARG A 175 16.34 7.93 -2.88
C ARG A 175 16.33 8.42 -4.33
N ARG A 176 15.73 7.66 -5.24
CA ARG A 176 15.55 8.09 -6.64
C ARG A 176 14.68 9.34 -6.77
N ILE A 177 13.64 9.47 -5.95
CA ILE A 177 12.79 10.68 -5.92
C ILE A 177 13.61 11.87 -5.39
N ALA A 178 14.31 11.71 -4.27
CA ALA A 178 15.15 12.74 -3.66
C ALA A 178 16.21 13.26 -4.65
N ALA A 179 16.88 12.35 -5.38
CA ALA A 179 17.86 12.70 -6.39
C ALA A 179 17.29 13.58 -7.52
N ARG A 180 16.03 13.40 -7.94
CA ARG A 180 15.39 14.27 -8.95
C ARG A 180 15.19 15.70 -8.47
N HIS A 181 15.06 15.90 -7.16
CA HIS A 181 14.93 17.21 -6.52
C HIS A 181 16.28 17.74 -6.00
N ALA A 182 17.40 17.08 -6.35
CA ALA A 182 18.74 17.40 -5.87
C ALA A 182 18.85 17.42 -4.32
N VAL A 183 18.00 16.66 -3.64
CA VAL A 183 18.04 16.49 -2.18
C VAL A 183 19.12 15.47 -1.84
N LYS A 184 20.06 15.86 -0.98
CA LYS A 184 21.11 14.97 -0.48
C LYS A 184 20.58 14.14 0.68
N GLU A 185 20.90 12.86 0.68
CA GLU A 185 20.66 11.98 1.82
C GLU A 185 21.85 12.07 2.80
N ASP A 186 21.55 12.22 4.09
CA ASP A 186 22.54 12.09 5.15
C ASP A 186 22.89 10.61 5.39
N GLU A 187 23.97 10.34 6.12
CA GLU A 187 24.35 8.96 6.45
C GLU A 187 23.22 8.28 7.27
N PRO A 188 22.69 7.12 6.82
CA PRO A 188 21.57 6.48 7.51
C PRO A 188 21.92 6.05 8.93
N LEU A 189 21.15 6.54 9.91
CA LEU A 189 21.26 6.09 11.30
C LEU A 189 20.68 4.68 11.45
N CYS A 190 21.56 3.70 11.63
CA CYS A 190 21.17 2.31 11.88
C CYS A 190 21.12 2.01 13.38
N LEU A 191 19.94 1.59 13.86
CA LEU A 191 19.72 1.22 15.26
C LEU A 191 19.81 -0.31 15.41
N PHE A 192 20.90 -0.79 16.02
CA PHE A 192 21.14 -2.24 16.20
C PHE A 192 20.78 -2.74 17.60
N GLU A 193 20.62 -1.84 18.57
CA GLU A 193 20.29 -2.21 19.94
C GLU A 193 18.81 -2.57 20.06
N SER A 194 18.54 -3.79 20.53
CA SER A 194 17.18 -4.20 20.85
C SER A 194 16.70 -3.44 22.09
N ARG A 195 15.55 -2.79 21.97
CA ARG A 195 14.85 -2.19 23.13
C ARG A 195 14.22 -3.24 24.05
N TYR A 196 14.21 -4.51 23.64
CA TYR A 196 13.56 -5.60 24.37
C TYR A 196 14.57 -6.36 25.23
N ASN A 197 14.27 -6.51 26.52
CA ASN A 197 15.09 -7.23 27.49
C ASN A 197 14.82 -8.76 27.51
N SER A 198 14.51 -9.38 26.36
CA SER A 198 14.29 -10.84 26.28
C SER A 198 15.26 -11.47 25.27
N PRO A 199 16.18 -12.33 25.74
CA PRO A 199 17.04 -13.14 24.88
C PRO A 199 16.25 -14.06 23.95
N GLU A 200 15.10 -14.59 24.41
CA GLU A 200 14.26 -15.49 23.62
C GLU A 200 13.61 -14.79 22.42
N ILE A 201 13.03 -13.61 22.63
CA ILE A 201 12.41 -12.82 21.56
C ILE A 201 13.46 -12.35 20.56
N SER A 202 14.65 -11.97 21.04
CA SER A 202 15.77 -11.59 20.16
C SER A 202 16.27 -12.77 19.32
N ALA A 203 16.30 -13.99 19.88
CA ALA A 203 16.64 -15.20 19.12
C ALA A 203 15.56 -15.54 18.08
N LEU A 204 14.27 -15.38 18.41
CA LEU A 204 13.18 -15.58 17.47
C LEU A 204 13.21 -14.57 16.31
N GLU A 205 13.48 -13.30 16.60
CA GLU A 205 13.64 -12.25 15.58
C GLU A 205 14.75 -12.60 14.59
N ARG A 206 15.94 -12.98 15.08
CA ARG A 206 17.05 -13.43 14.23
C ARG A 206 16.66 -14.64 13.39
N LEU A 207 16.04 -15.65 14.00
CA LEU A 207 15.55 -16.83 13.28
C LEU A 207 14.59 -16.45 12.15
N MET A 208 13.63 -15.55 12.40
CA MET A 208 12.67 -15.11 11.39
C MET A 208 13.33 -14.32 10.26
N ALA A 209 14.39 -13.56 10.56
CA ALA A 209 15.02 -12.65 9.62
C ALA A 209 16.12 -13.32 8.77
N SER A 210 16.97 -14.15 9.38
CA SER A 210 18.11 -14.81 8.70
C SER A 210 17.94 -16.32 8.51
N GLY A 211 16.98 -16.96 9.20
CA GLY A 211 16.88 -18.42 9.27
C GLY A 211 17.88 -19.07 10.22
N GLU A 212 18.77 -18.30 10.85
CA GLU A 212 19.74 -18.82 11.81
C GLU A 212 19.07 -19.12 13.15
N PHE A 213 19.19 -20.37 13.58
CA PHE A 213 18.64 -20.81 14.86
C PHE A 213 19.73 -20.86 15.93
N GLU A 214 19.63 -19.96 16.90
CA GLU A 214 20.41 -20.02 18.13
C GLU A 214 19.47 -20.42 19.27
N ARG A 215 19.67 -21.61 19.84
CA ARG A 215 18.83 -22.08 20.96
C ARG A 215 19.16 -21.26 22.21
N PRO A 216 18.21 -20.51 22.80
CA PRO A 216 18.47 -19.80 24.04
C PRO A 216 18.66 -20.81 25.19
N GLN A 217 19.54 -20.49 26.15
CA GLN A 217 19.81 -21.35 27.31
C GLN A 217 18.57 -21.57 28.18
N LYS A 218 17.67 -20.59 28.22
CA LYS A 218 16.38 -20.63 28.91
C LYS A 218 15.30 -20.10 27.97
N CYS A 219 14.09 -20.66 28.05
CA CYS A 219 12.97 -20.25 27.21
C CYS A 219 11.70 -20.06 28.05
N ASP A 220 11.68 -19.00 28.87
CA ASP A 220 10.51 -18.70 29.71
C ASP A 220 9.63 -17.63 29.06
N GLY A 221 10.19 -16.83 28.14
CA GLY A 221 9.50 -15.73 27.46
C GLY A 221 8.60 -16.14 26.28
N ILE A 222 8.67 -17.40 25.83
CA ILE A 222 7.90 -17.89 24.67
C ILE A 222 7.14 -19.15 25.05
N THR A 223 5.84 -19.20 24.74
CA THR A 223 4.99 -20.38 24.94
C THR A 223 4.26 -20.72 23.65
N VAL A 224 4.36 -21.97 23.22
CA VAL A 224 3.59 -22.51 22.09
C VAL A 224 2.40 -23.29 22.65
N CYS A 225 1.20 -22.96 22.22
CA CYS A 225 -0.03 -23.63 22.63
C CYS A 225 -0.61 -24.41 21.44
N ALA A 226 -0.93 -25.69 21.67
CA ALA A 226 -1.74 -26.48 20.75
C ALA A 226 -3.15 -26.61 21.33
N ALA A 227 -4.15 -26.18 20.57
CA ALA A 227 -5.56 -26.18 20.97
C ALA A 227 -6.39 -27.00 19.96
N ALA A 228 -7.42 -27.70 20.44
CA ALA A 228 -8.28 -28.53 19.58
C ALA A 228 -9.31 -27.70 18.79
N THR A 229 -9.73 -26.57 19.35
CA THR A 229 -10.68 -25.63 18.74
C THR A 229 -10.27 -24.18 18.97
N ALA A 230 -10.84 -23.26 18.20
CA ALA A 230 -10.68 -21.82 18.42
C ALA A 230 -11.20 -21.36 19.79
N ALA A 231 -12.18 -22.08 20.37
CA ALA A 231 -12.67 -21.80 21.71
C ALA A 231 -11.63 -22.17 22.79
N ASP A 232 -10.96 -23.31 22.63
CA ASP A 232 -9.90 -23.75 23.55
C ASP A 232 -8.68 -22.81 23.49
N GLU A 233 -8.32 -22.35 22.28
CA GLU A 233 -7.25 -21.36 22.08
C GLU A 233 -7.59 -20.04 22.79
N ALA A 234 -8.81 -19.54 22.61
CA ALA A 234 -9.28 -18.33 23.27
C ALA A 234 -9.28 -18.49 24.80
N GLU A 235 -9.69 -19.65 25.32
CA GLU A 235 -9.65 -19.94 26.75
C GLU A 235 -8.22 -19.93 27.30
N PHE A 236 -7.27 -20.57 26.60
CA PHE A 236 -5.85 -20.55 26.98
C PHE A 236 -5.30 -19.11 27.02
N ALA A 237 -5.59 -18.30 25.99
CA ALA A 237 -5.16 -16.91 25.94
C ALA A 237 -5.73 -16.09 27.11
N VAL A 238 -7.03 -16.21 27.40
CA VAL A 238 -7.68 -15.49 28.50
C VAL A 238 -7.14 -15.93 29.87
N ARG A 239 -6.94 -17.24 30.09
CA ARG A 239 -6.33 -17.76 31.33
C ARG A 239 -4.92 -17.22 31.50
N THR A 240 -4.13 -17.16 30.43
CA THR A 240 -2.78 -16.61 30.43
C THR A 240 -2.76 -15.12 30.76
N ILE A 241 -3.64 -14.32 30.12
CA ILE A 241 -3.79 -12.88 30.43
C ILE A 241 -4.16 -12.70 31.90
N ARG A 242 -5.15 -13.43 32.41
CA ARG A 242 -5.56 -13.35 33.83
C ARG A 242 -4.43 -13.68 34.79
N ARG A 243 -3.61 -14.68 34.45
CA ARG A 243 -2.43 -15.05 35.23
C ARG A 243 -1.40 -13.92 35.23
N LEU A 244 -1.02 -13.42 34.05
CA LEU A 244 -0.02 -12.34 33.89
C LEU A 244 -0.45 -11.02 34.56
N VAL A 245 -1.74 -10.73 34.63
CA VAL A 245 -2.26 -9.53 35.34
C VAL A 245 -2.25 -9.72 36.86
N ARG A 246 -2.41 -10.94 37.37
CA ARG A 246 -2.46 -11.24 38.82
C ARG A 246 -1.09 -11.48 39.44
N GLU A 247 -0.15 -12.04 38.69
CA GLU A 247 1.20 -12.39 39.13
C GLU A 247 2.23 -11.25 38.93
N LYS A 248 1.75 -10.01 38.81
CA LYS A 248 2.61 -8.81 38.78
C LYS A 248 3.06 -8.38 40.17
#